data_AF-A0A9D1AC70-F1
#
_entry.id   AF-A0A9D1AC70-F1
#
_cell.length_a   1.000
_cell.length_b   1.000
_cell.length_c   1.000
_cell.angle_alpha   90.00
_cell.angle_beta   90.00
_cell.angle_gamma   90.00
#
_symmetry.space_group_name_H-M   'P 1'
#
loop_
_entity.id
_entity.type
_entity.pdbx_description
1 polymer ?
#
loop_
_entity_poly.entity_id
_entity_poly.type
_entity_poly.pdbx_seq_one_letter_code
_entity_poly.pdbx_strand_id
1 'polypeptide(L)'
;MKREGLSKLRKLTLIPQEAYTLRLPCFSGKILLRSSNPRIISIIKGNRLLARKPGRAVVFAGTGQNALRFSVTVKENRWSRILARYQKDPLVNQLVFVKYTGRTNARVCLYQKALEGWELLLECPGYVGKEGIGKIREGDQKTPVGVFRLTRAFGIKDNPGAGMEYVKLNPYLYWCGDEQYYNQLIDIREKPHDCRGEHLIEFSPHYNYGMFTDFNRECVYDMGSAIFFHCFGPRPYTGGCVAVSEKDMIRILQKTEPGARICIYRM
;
A
#
# COMPACT_ATOMS: atom_id res chain seq x y z
N MET A 1 -34.60 -31.52 35.93
CA MET A 1 -34.40 -30.13 35.46
C MET A 1 -32.99 -29.67 35.77
N LYS A 2 -32.11 -29.59 34.78
CA LYS A 2 -30.95 -28.70 34.77
C LYS A 2 -30.91 -28.05 33.38
N ARG A 3 -31.43 -26.82 33.30
CA ARG A 3 -31.24 -25.94 32.14
C ARG A 3 -29.78 -25.47 32.22
N GLU A 4 -28.87 -26.18 31.57
CA GLU A 4 -27.54 -25.62 31.32
C GLU A 4 -27.65 -24.54 30.24
N GLY A 5 -27.12 -23.38 30.60
CA GLY A 5 -27.48 -22.10 30.04
C GLY A 5 -27.05 -21.91 28.59
N LEU A 6 -27.78 -21.01 27.93
CA LEU A 6 -27.40 -20.26 26.73
C LEU A 6 -25.88 -20.28 26.50
N SER A 7 -25.46 -21.04 25.48
CA SER A 7 -24.08 -21.22 25.05
C SER A 7 -23.29 -19.90 25.10
N LYS A 8 -22.16 -19.88 25.80
CA LYS A 8 -21.24 -18.73 25.85
C LYS A 8 -20.99 -18.17 24.44
N LEU A 9 -21.23 -16.87 24.25
CA LEU A 9 -21.02 -16.17 22.98
C LEU A 9 -19.55 -16.28 22.57
N ARG A 10 -19.24 -16.99 21.49
CA ARG A 10 -17.87 -17.10 20.97
C ARG A 10 -17.48 -15.79 20.28
N LYS A 11 -16.29 -15.26 20.55
CA LYS A 11 -15.81 -14.02 19.93
C LYS A 11 -14.89 -14.34 18.74
N LEU A 12 -15.15 -13.71 17.61
CA LEU A 12 -14.32 -13.77 16.41
C LEU A 12 -13.94 -12.34 16.02
N THR A 13 -12.68 -12.11 15.66
CA THR A 13 -12.23 -10.82 15.12
C THR A 13 -11.71 -11.05 13.71
N LEU A 14 -12.23 -10.28 12.75
CA LEU A 14 -11.83 -10.32 11.34
C LEU A 14 -11.41 -8.92 10.88
N ILE A 15 -10.73 -8.82 9.74
CA ILE A 15 -10.50 -7.56 9.04
C ILE A 15 -11.30 -7.50 7.72
N PRO A 16 -11.63 -6.31 7.19
CA PRO A 16 -12.36 -6.19 5.94
C PRO A 16 -11.72 -6.99 4.79
N GLN A 17 -12.57 -7.63 3.99
CA GLN A 17 -12.27 -8.55 2.89
C GLN A 17 -11.74 -9.93 3.30
N GLU A 18 -11.50 -10.19 4.58
CA GLU A 18 -11.15 -11.53 5.06
C GLU A 18 -12.35 -12.48 4.97
N ALA A 19 -12.11 -13.70 4.50
CA ALA A 19 -13.09 -14.76 4.49
C ALA A 19 -12.69 -15.87 5.45
N TYR A 20 -13.49 -16.08 6.49
CA TYR A 20 -13.25 -17.06 7.55
C TYR A 20 -14.18 -18.27 7.41
N THR A 21 -13.63 -19.47 7.35
CA THR A 21 -14.42 -20.71 7.33
C THR A 21 -14.79 -21.12 8.76
N LEU A 22 -16.09 -21.13 9.07
CA LEU A 22 -16.57 -21.63 10.36
C LEU A 22 -16.44 -23.15 10.40
N ARG A 23 -15.56 -23.64 11.28
CA ARG A 23 -15.46 -25.08 11.59
C ARG A 23 -16.33 -25.39 12.81
N LEU A 24 -17.34 -26.23 12.58
CA LEU A 24 -18.35 -26.59 13.58
C LEU A 24 -18.41 -28.12 13.73
N PRO A 25 -17.36 -28.73 14.32
CA PRO A 25 -17.22 -30.19 14.37
C PRO A 25 -18.32 -30.88 15.20
N CYS A 26 -19.04 -30.15 16.03
CA CYS A 26 -20.14 -30.64 16.86
C CYS A 26 -21.51 -30.70 16.16
N PHE A 27 -21.61 -30.31 14.88
CA PHE A 27 -22.85 -30.41 14.11
C PHE A 27 -22.72 -31.47 13.01
N SER A 28 -23.61 -32.47 13.03
CA SER A 28 -23.84 -33.38 11.91
C SER A 28 -24.97 -32.84 11.02
N GLY A 29 -24.73 -32.75 9.71
CA GLY A 29 -25.73 -32.29 8.71
C GLY A 29 -25.52 -30.88 8.14
N LYS A 30 -26.49 -30.40 7.36
CA LYS A 30 -26.43 -29.10 6.66
C LYS A 30 -26.59 -27.95 7.66
N ILE A 31 -25.50 -27.27 7.97
CA ILE A 31 -25.48 -26.10 8.87
C ILE A 31 -26.11 -24.90 8.16
N LEU A 32 -27.06 -24.24 8.84
CA LEU A 32 -27.57 -22.93 8.41
C LEU A 32 -26.76 -21.83 9.11
N LEU A 33 -26.18 -20.94 8.32
CA LEU A 33 -25.56 -19.70 8.82
C LEU A 33 -26.51 -18.52 8.60
N ARG A 34 -26.58 -17.62 9.58
CA ARG A 34 -27.25 -16.30 9.42
C ARG A 34 -26.44 -15.20 10.10
N SER A 35 -26.39 -14.02 9.50
CA SER A 35 -25.75 -12.82 10.08
C SER A 35 -26.82 -11.83 10.52
N SER A 36 -26.65 -11.21 11.70
CA SER A 36 -27.52 -10.12 12.18
C SER A 36 -27.34 -8.84 11.37
N ASN A 37 -26.20 -8.67 10.68
CA ASN A 37 -25.94 -7.54 9.81
C ASN A 37 -25.07 -7.96 8.61
N PRO A 38 -25.70 -8.32 7.47
CA PRO A 38 -25.00 -8.71 6.24
C PRO A 38 -24.06 -7.65 5.67
N ARG A 39 -24.23 -6.36 6.02
CA ARG A 39 -23.33 -5.28 5.61
C ARG A 39 -22.00 -5.30 6.37
N ILE A 40 -21.93 -5.95 7.53
CA ILE A 40 -20.71 -6.14 8.34
C ILE A 40 -20.12 -7.53 8.08
N ILE A 41 -20.94 -8.59 8.19
CA ILE A 41 -20.55 -9.98 7.87
C ILE A 41 -21.57 -10.58 6.91
N SER A 42 -21.16 -10.88 5.68
CA SER A 42 -21.98 -11.65 4.73
C SER A 42 -21.61 -13.13 4.74
N ILE A 43 -22.57 -14.02 4.53
CA ILE A 43 -22.32 -15.45 4.41
C ILE A 43 -22.11 -15.79 2.93
N ILE A 44 -21.03 -16.50 2.64
CA ILE A 44 -20.68 -16.97 1.29
C ILE A 44 -20.61 -18.50 1.26
N LYS A 45 -20.52 -19.09 0.06
CA LYS A 45 -20.49 -20.55 -0.14
C LYS A 45 -19.45 -21.26 0.75
N GLY A 46 -19.79 -22.46 1.21
CA GLY A 46 -18.90 -23.32 2.00
C GLY A 46 -18.78 -22.93 3.48
N ASN A 47 -19.87 -22.45 4.10
CA ASN A 47 -19.91 -22.04 5.51
C ASN A 47 -18.87 -20.95 5.88
N ARG A 48 -18.66 -20.01 4.96
CA ARG A 48 -17.67 -18.93 5.10
C ARG A 48 -18.33 -17.61 5.44
N LEU A 49 -17.69 -16.87 6.33
CA LEU A 49 -18.02 -15.50 6.69
C LEU A 49 -17.09 -14.57 5.95
N LEU A 50 -17.63 -13.68 5.13
CA LEU A 50 -16.87 -12.60 4.50
C LEU A 50 -17.08 -11.31 5.29
N ALA A 51 -15.99 -10.78 5.83
CA ALA A 51 -15.94 -9.49 6.49
C ALA A 51 -16.07 -8.37 5.47
N ARG A 52 -17.12 -7.54 5.59
CA ARG A 52 -17.46 -6.50 4.64
C ARG A 52 -17.00 -5.13 5.12
N LYS A 53 -17.59 -4.64 6.22
CA LYS A 53 -17.33 -3.32 6.79
C LYS A 53 -16.96 -3.42 8.27
N PRO A 54 -16.16 -2.48 8.80
CA PRO A 54 -15.90 -2.39 10.23
C PRO A 54 -17.19 -2.31 11.04
N GLY A 55 -17.19 -2.93 12.22
CA GLY A 55 -18.35 -2.96 13.11
C GLY A 55 -18.52 -4.31 13.80
N ARG A 56 -19.68 -4.52 14.41
CA ARG A 56 -20.02 -5.78 15.09
C ARG A 56 -21.27 -6.39 14.48
N ALA A 57 -21.24 -7.70 14.31
CA ALA A 57 -22.40 -8.51 13.92
C ALA A 57 -22.42 -9.80 14.72
N VAL A 58 -23.62 -10.35 14.93
CA VAL A 58 -23.79 -11.68 15.51
C VAL A 58 -24.04 -12.66 14.38
N VAL A 59 -23.25 -13.73 14.34
CA VAL A 59 -23.46 -14.86 13.42
C VAL A 59 -24.09 -16.01 14.19
N PHE A 60 -25.17 -16.54 13.64
CA PHE A 60 -25.88 -17.71 14.11
C PHE A 60 -25.48 -18.90 13.25
N ALA A 61 -25.13 -20.02 13.87
CA ALA A 61 -24.74 -21.24 13.15
C ALA A 61 -25.32 -22.48 13.83
N GLY A 62 -26.11 -23.28 13.11
CA GLY A 62 -26.61 -24.54 13.63
C GLY A 62 -27.73 -25.17 12.81
N THR A 63 -28.44 -26.11 13.43
CA THR A 63 -29.54 -26.88 12.85
C THR A 63 -30.78 -26.78 13.74
N GLY A 64 -31.90 -26.28 13.19
CA GLY A 64 -33.16 -26.15 13.93
C GLY A 64 -33.06 -25.30 15.21
N GLN A 65 -33.45 -25.86 16.36
CA GLN A 65 -33.45 -25.19 17.66
C GLN A 65 -32.04 -25.07 18.30
N ASN A 66 -31.03 -25.78 17.78
CA ASN A 66 -29.66 -25.75 18.28
C ASN A 66 -28.79 -24.83 17.42
N ALA A 67 -28.61 -23.58 17.85
CA ALA A 67 -27.76 -22.60 17.16
C ALA A 67 -26.71 -22.01 18.09
N LEU A 68 -25.44 -22.10 17.69
CA LEU A 68 -24.35 -21.35 18.29
C LEU A 68 -24.40 -19.89 17.86
N ARG A 69 -24.04 -19.00 18.78
CA ARG A 69 -23.93 -17.56 18.54
C ARG A 69 -22.48 -17.11 18.62
N PHE A 70 -22.04 -16.43 17.58
CA PHE A 70 -20.71 -15.84 17.46
C PHE A 70 -20.84 -14.32 17.41
N SER A 71 -20.21 -13.60 18.35
CA SER A 71 -19.98 -12.17 18.19
C SER A 71 -18.78 -11.97 17.30
N VAL A 72 -19.01 -11.49 16.09
CA VAL A 72 -17.97 -11.17 15.12
C VAL A 72 -17.72 -9.67 15.11
N THR A 73 -16.50 -9.27 15.42
CA THR A 73 -16.04 -7.88 15.27
C THR A 73 -15.18 -7.78 14.03
N VAL A 74 -15.58 -6.96 13.08
CA VAL A 74 -14.72 -6.56 11.96
C VAL A 74 -13.97 -5.31 12.41
N LYS A 75 -12.66 -5.44 12.65
CA LYS A 75 -11.82 -4.29 13.00
C LYS A 75 -11.45 -3.52 11.75
N GLU A 76 -11.44 -2.21 11.85
CA GLU A 76 -10.95 -1.35 10.78
C GLU A 76 -9.50 -1.71 10.42
N ASN A 77 -9.24 -2.04 9.15
CA ASN A 77 -7.88 -2.31 8.70
C ASN A 77 -7.10 -1.00 8.55
N ARG A 78 -5.77 -1.10 8.51
CA ARG A 78 -4.89 0.08 8.38
C ARG A 78 -5.27 0.94 7.18
N TRP A 79 -5.58 0.32 6.05
CA TRP A 79 -5.96 1.01 4.81
C TRP A 79 -7.22 1.86 4.98
N SER A 80 -8.25 1.32 5.63
CA SER A 80 -9.50 2.05 5.92
C SER A 80 -9.26 3.23 6.86
N ARG A 81 -8.38 3.06 7.87
CA ARG A 81 -7.96 4.16 8.75
C ARG A 81 -7.21 5.26 8.01
N ILE A 82 -6.34 4.91 7.06
CA ILE A 82 -5.62 5.88 6.23
C ILE A 82 -6.59 6.64 5.33
N LEU A 83 -7.53 5.95 4.67
CA LEU A 83 -8.57 6.58 3.86
C LEU A 83 -9.43 7.54 4.72
N ALA A 84 -9.87 7.11 5.90
CA ALA A 84 -10.67 7.94 6.80
C ALA A 84 -9.89 9.16 7.33
N ARG A 85 -8.61 8.98 7.67
CA ARG A 85 -7.72 10.07 8.08
C ARG A 85 -7.60 11.12 6.99
N TYR A 86 -7.22 10.70 5.78
CA TYR A 86 -6.97 11.63 4.69
C TYR A 86 -8.24 12.14 4.03
N GLN A 87 -9.42 11.54 4.24
CA GLN A 87 -10.69 12.14 3.80
C GLN A 87 -10.85 13.57 4.32
N LYS A 88 -10.39 13.82 5.56
CA LYS A 88 -10.49 15.11 6.26
C LYS A 88 -9.34 16.08 5.98
N ASP A 89 -8.30 15.65 5.27
CA ASP A 89 -7.12 16.47 4.99
C ASP A 89 -7.27 17.20 3.65
N PRO A 90 -7.40 18.55 3.62
CA PRO A 90 -7.61 19.28 2.38
C PRO A 90 -6.38 19.28 1.45
N LEU A 91 -5.18 18.92 1.94
CA LEU A 91 -3.94 18.94 1.17
C LEU A 91 -3.63 17.62 0.46
N VAL A 92 -4.49 16.61 0.63
CA VAL A 92 -4.32 15.29 0.03
C VAL A 92 -5.55 14.95 -0.80
N ASN A 93 -5.38 14.88 -2.11
CA ASN A 93 -6.40 14.46 -3.08
C ASN A 93 -6.22 13.00 -3.52
N GLN A 94 -5.03 12.43 -3.36
CA GLN A 94 -4.72 11.09 -3.87
C GLN A 94 -3.85 10.26 -2.93
N LEU A 95 -4.08 8.95 -2.97
CA LEU A 95 -3.34 7.97 -2.18
C LEU A 95 -2.88 6.80 -3.06
N VAL A 96 -1.57 6.59 -3.14
CA VAL A 96 -0.97 5.38 -3.68
C VAL A 96 -0.71 4.42 -2.52
N PHE A 97 -1.46 3.33 -2.45
CA PHE A 97 -1.22 2.28 -1.46
C PHE A 97 -0.29 1.22 -2.02
N VAL A 98 0.82 0.99 -1.32
CA VAL A 98 1.76 -0.11 -1.58
C VAL A 98 1.54 -1.15 -0.50
N LYS A 99 0.69 -2.14 -0.82
CA LYS A 99 0.27 -3.20 0.09
C LYS A 99 1.27 -4.35 -0.03
N TYR A 100 2.24 -4.42 0.87
CA TYR A 100 3.26 -5.46 0.89
C TYR A 100 2.64 -6.83 1.20
N THR A 101 2.84 -7.80 0.30
CA THR A 101 2.25 -9.15 0.38
C THR A 101 3.27 -10.23 0.74
N GLY A 102 4.56 -9.91 0.79
CA GLY A 102 5.62 -10.83 1.23
C GLY A 102 6.79 -10.93 0.25
N ARG A 103 7.98 -11.25 0.79
CA ARG A 103 9.27 -11.27 0.08
C ARG A 103 9.56 -9.93 -0.57
N THR A 104 9.41 -9.84 -1.88
CA THR A 104 9.65 -8.63 -2.67
C THR A 104 8.37 -8.11 -3.31
N ASN A 105 7.20 -8.74 -3.06
CA ASN A 105 5.96 -8.45 -3.76
C ASN A 105 5.09 -7.44 -3.01
N ALA A 106 4.42 -6.60 -3.77
CA ALA A 106 3.38 -5.69 -3.30
C ALA A 106 2.24 -5.60 -4.31
N ARG A 107 1.10 -5.11 -3.83
CA ARG A 107 -0.03 -4.68 -4.66
C ARG A 107 -0.13 -3.16 -4.57
N VAL A 108 -0.06 -2.49 -5.71
CA VAL A 108 -0.09 -1.03 -5.80
C VAL A 108 -1.47 -0.58 -6.25
N CYS A 109 -2.10 0.31 -5.47
CA CYS A 109 -3.43 0.84 -5.75
C CYS A 109 -3.38 2.37 -5.74
N LEU A 110 -3.85 3.05 -6.79
CA LEU A 110 -4.01 4.50 -6.81
C LEU A 110 -5.48 4.85 -6.53
N TYR A 111 -5.71 5.62 -5.47
CA TYR A 111 -7.02 6.13 -5.09
C TYR A 111 -7.13 7.64 -5.31
N GLN A 112 -8.28 8.07 -5.82
CA GLN A 112 -8.71 9.46 -5.90
C GLN A 112 -9.69 9.77 -4.78
N LYS A 113 -9.54 10.93 -4.13
CA LYS A 113 -10.53 11.43 -3.19
C LYS A 113 -11.76 11.92 -3.96
N ALA A 114 -12.92 11.48 -3.51
CA ALA A 114 -14.22 11.97 -3.96
C ALA A 114 -14.93 12.74 -2.83
N LEU A 115 -16.08 13.36 -3.15
CA LEU A 115 -16.93 14.04 -2.17
C LEU A 115 -17.23 13.13 -0.96
N GLU A 116 -17.61 11.88 -1.24
CA GLU A 116 -17.86 10.86 -0.24
C GLU A 116 -16.91 9.67 -0.41
N GLY A 117 -15.77 9.74 0.26
CA GLY A 117 -14.80 8.65 0.31
C GLY A 117 -13.78 8.66 -0.83
N TRP A 118 -13.43 7.47 -1.31
CA TRP A 118 -12.30 7.27 -2.23
C TRP A 118 -12.65 6.31 -3.35
N GLU A 119 -12.25 6.67 -4.56
CA GLU A 119 -12.40 5.87 -5.77
C GLU A 119 -11.06 5.20 -6.11
N LEU A 120 -11.08 3.91 -6.48
CA LEU A 120 -9.90 3.20 -6.98
C LEU A 120 -9.75 3.48 -8.48
N LEU A 121 -8.70 4.21 -8.87
CA LEU A 121 -8.43 4.52 -10.28
C LEU A 121 -7.67 3.41 -11.00
N LEU A 122 -6.81 2.69 -10.28
CA LEU A 122 -5.88 1.72 -10.84
C LEU A 122 -5.42 0.75 -9.74
N GLU A 123 -5.26 -0.51 -10.10
CA GLU A 123 -4.55 -1.52 -9.31
C GLU A 123 -3.58 -2.31 -10.20
N CYS A 124 -2.36 -2.56 -9.72
CA CYS A 124 -1.34 -3.33 -10.43
C CYS A 124 -0.41 -4.07 -9.46
N PRO A 125 0.30 -5.12 -9.92
CA PRO A 125 1.39 -5.73 -9.16
C PRO A 125 2.58 -4.78 -9.09
N GLY A 126 3.34 -4.86 -8.00
CA GLY A 126 4.59 -4.12 -7.85
C GLY A 126 5.63 -4.89 -7.03
N TYR A 127 6.85 -4.38 -7.06
CA TYR A 127 7.96 -4.86 -6.27
C TYR A 127 8.42 -3.82 -5.24
N VAL A 128 8.94 -4.32 -4.13
CA VAL A 128 9.61 -3.54 -3.08
C VAL A 128 11.08 -3.99 -2.95
N GLY A 129 11.77 -3.47 -1.95
CA GLY A 129 13.14 -3.84 -1.63
C GLY A 129 13.36 -5.35 -1.55
N LYS A 130 14.56 -5.80 -1.94
CA LYS A 130 14.97 -7.21 -1.91
C LYS A 130 14.75 -7.87 -0.56
N GLU A 131 14.98 -7.13 0.53
CA GLU A 131 14.81 -7.57 1.92
C GLU A 131 13.43 -7.18 2.50
N GLY A 132 12.49 -6.84 1.62
CA GLY A 132 11.11 -6.47 1.95
C GLY A 132 10.96 -5.01 2.36
N ILE A 133 10.24 -4.78 3.47
CA ILE A 133 9.92 -3.44 3.99
C ILE A 133 10.47 -3.25 5.40
N GLY A 134 10.62 -2.00 5.83
CA GLY A 134 11.11 -1.62 7.15
C GLY A 134 12.54 -1.09 7.11
N LYS A 135 12.81 -0.17 6.17
CA LYS A 135 14.11 0.52 6.06
C LYS A 135 14.48 1.22 7.35
N ILE A 136 15.74 1.07 7.78
CA ILE A 136 16.31 1.75 8.94
C ILE A 136 17.66 2.42 8.65
N ARG A 137 18.34 2.05 7.55
CA ARG A 137 19.64 2.62 7.14
C ARG A 137 19.90 2.48 5.64
N GLU A 138 20.92 3.17 5.15
CA GLU A 138 21.41 3.04 3.77
C GLU A 138 21.84 1.60 3.46
N GLY A 139 21.62 1.15 2.22
CA GLY A 139 22.07 -0.17 1.77
C GLY A 139 21.38 -1.40 2.38
N ASP A 140 20.43 -1.25 3.31
CA ASP A 140 19.71 -2.38 3.95
C ASP A 140 18.71 -3.12 3.04
N GLN A 141 18.56 -2.66 1.79
CA GLN A 141 17.73 -3.22 0.73
C GLN A 141 16.24 -3.36 1.09
N LYS A 142 15.74 -2.53 2.01
CA LYS A 142 14.32 -2.49 2.41
C LYS A 142 13.65 -1.22 1.90
N THR A 143 12.36 -1.33 1.59
CA THR A 143 11.50 -0.17 1.36
C THR A 143 11.01 0.40 2.69
N PRO A 144 11.02 1.72 2.91
CA PRO A 144 10.55 2.30 4.17
C PRO A 144 9.06 2.06 4.40
N VAL A 145 8.66 1.99 5.67
CA VAL A 145 7.26 1.87 6.09
C VAL A 145 6.79 3.24 6.55
N GLY A 146 5.70 3.74 5.99
CA GLY A 146 5.24 5.08 6.30
C GLY A 146 4.29 5.66 5.26
N VAL A 147 4.08 6.97 5.38
CA VAL A 147 3.37 7.78 4.40
C VAL A 147 4.32 8.89 3.94
N PHE A 148 4.56 8.96 2.65
CA PHE A 148 5.47 9.91 2.01
C PHE A 148 4.73 10.71 0.95
N ARG A 149 5.19 11.91 0.64
CA ARG A 149 4.71 12.70 -0.49
C ARG A 149 5.30 12.14 -1.78
N LEU A 150 4.49 12.17 -2.84
CA LEU A 150 5.01 12.16 -4.20
C LEU A 150 5.16 13.63 -4.60
N THR A 151 6.37 14.04 -4.99
CA THR A 151 6.70 15.48 -5.13
C THR A 151 6.74 15.93 -6.58
N ARG A 152 7.46 15.23 -7.45
CA ARG A 152 7.56 15.49 -8.89
C ARG A 152 7.67 14.17 -9.64
N ALA A 153 7.19 14.13 -10.87
CA ALA A 153 7.48 13.06 -11.81
C ALA A 153 8.87 13.26 -12.42
N PHE A 154 9.48 12.20 -12.92
CA PHE A 154 10.74 12.26 -13.65
C PHE A 154 10.84 11.13 -14.68
N GLY A 155 11.81 11.24 -15.59
CA GLY A 155 12.22 10.10 -16.39
C GLY A 155 13.30 10.39 -17.43
N ILE A 156 13.93 9.32 -17.88
CA ILE A 156 14.85 9.30 -19.02
C ILE A 156 14.09 9.58 -20.32
N LYS A 157 12.86 9.05 -20.45
CA LYS A 157 11.99 9.25 -21.62
C LYS A 157 11.27 10.60 -21.54
N ASP A 158 10.57 10.99 -22.61
CA ASP A 158 9.83 12.25 -22.62
C ASP A 158 8.56 12.15 -21.78
N ASN A 159 8.06 13.30 -21.31
CA ASN A 159 6.88 13.36 -20.45
C ASN A 159 5.68 12.63 -21.10
N PRO A 160 5.12 11.57 -20.50
CA PRO A 160 4.02 10.80 -21.09
C PRO A 160 2.65 11.45 -20.85
N GLY A 161 2.59 12.74 -20.51
CA GLY A 161 1.39 13.46 -20.08
C GLY A 161 1.16 13.39 -18.58
N ALA A 162 2.23 13.51 -17.77
CA ALA A 162 2.16 13.49 -16.32
C ALA A 162 1.31 14.64 -15.77
N GLY A 163 0.48 14.34 -14.76
CA GLY A 163 -0.36 15.34 -14.06
C GLY A 163 0.39 16.16 -13.00
N MET A 164 1.71 15.97 -12.89
CA MET A 164 2.61 16.71 -12.01
C MET A 164 3.79 17.24 -12.81
N GLU A 165 4.55 18.17 -12.22
CA GLU A 165 5.80 18.64 -12.79
C GLU A 165 6.70 17.45 -13.15
N TYR A 166 7.27 17.48 -14.37
CA TYR A 166 8.05 16.39 -14.91
C TYR A 166 9.51 16.81 -15.12
N VAL A 167 10.42 16.14 -14.42
CA VAL A 167 11.87 16.33 -14.57
C VAL A 167 12.39 15.41 -15.66
N LYS A 168 12.75 16.00 -16.81
CA LYS A 168 13.49 15.28 -17.84
C LYS A 168 14.91 15.03 -17.33
N LEU A 169 15.25 13.76 -17.11
CA LEU A 169 16.59 13.37 -16.71
C LEU A 169 17.58 13.69 -17.84
N ASN A 170 18.76 14.15 -17.46
CA ASN A 170 19.84 14.52 -18.36
C ASN A 170 21.20 14.11 -17.74
N PRO A 171 22.31 14.14 -18.50
CA PRO A 171 23.63 13.68 -18.04
C PRO A 171 24.27 14.47 -16.89
N TYR A 172 23.60 15.49 -16.36
CA TYR A 172 24.11 16.33 -15.28
C TYR A 172 23.33 16.13 -13.97
N LEU A 173 22.26 15.33 -13.98
CA LEU A 173 21.39 15.14 -12.83
C LEU A 173 21.76 13.89 -12.02
N TYR A 174 22.04 14.12 -10.74
CA TYR A 174 22.37 13.09 -9.78
C TYR A 174 21.41 13.15 -8.59
N TRP A 175 21.11 12.00 -8.01
CA TRP A 175 20.63 11.95 -6.63
C TRP A 175 21.82 11.71 -5.70
N CYS A 176 22.22 12.76 -5.01
CA CYS A 176 23.46 12.78 -4.27
C CYS A 176 23.36 12.00 -2.95
N GLY A 177 24.41 11.23 -2.68
CA GLY A 177 24.67 10.44 -1.49
C GLY A 177 25.87 10.94 -0.67
N ASP A 178 26.53 12.05 -1.09
CA ASP A 178 27.53 12.73 -0.26
C ASP A 178 26.88 13.39 0.95
N GLU A 179 27.54 13.36 2.10
CA GLU A 179 27.01 13.91 3.36
C GLU A 179 26.55 15.38 3.23
N GLN A 180 27.29 16.19 2.47
CA GLN A 180 26.97 17.61 2.25
C GLN A 180 25.65 17.84 1.50
N TYR A 181 25.32 16.96 0.54
CA TYR A 181 24.16 17.09 -0.34
C TYR A 181 23.26 15.87 -0.27
N TYR A 182 23.27 15.18 0.87
CA TYR A 182 22.70 13.86 1.00
C TYR A 182 21.20 13.86 0.70
N ASN A 183 20.75 12.88 -0.07
CA ASN A 183 19.36 12.67 -0.44
C ASN A 183 18.72 13.87 -1.18
N GLN A 184 19.49 14.56 -2.01
CA GLN A 184 19.04 15.69 -2.83
C GLN A 184 19.26 15.43 -4.33
N LEU A 185 18.36 15.95 -5.15
CA LEU A 185 18.60 16.09 -6.59
C LEU A 185 19.59 17.23 -6.81
N ILE A 186 20.71 16.94 -7.47
CA ILE A 186 21.78 17.89 -7.77
C ILE A 186 22.01 17.96 -9.28
N ASP A 187 22.15 19.17 -9.81
CA ASP A 187 22.74 19.42 -11.11
C ASP A 187 24.23 19.75 -10.91
N ILE A 188 25.12 18.88 -11.40
CA ILE A 188 26.57 19.04 -11.20
C ILE A 188 27.15 20.28 -11.90
N ARG A 189 26.40 20.90 -12.83
CA ARG A 189 26.81 22.17 -13.45
C ARG A 189 26.64 23.35 -12.51
N GLU A 190 25.66 23.27 -11.61
CA GLU A 190 25.38 24.30 -10.59
C GLU A 190 26.15 24.06 -9.30
N LYS A 191 26.38 22.79 -8.95
CA LYS A 191 27.17 22.38 -7.79
C LYS A 191 28.30 21.42 -8.23
N PRO A 192 29.41 21.95 -8.77
CA PRO A 192 30.50 21.10 -9.26
C PRO A 192 31.17 20.34 -8.11
N HIS A 193 31.07 19.01 -8.15
CA HIS A 193 31.79 18.07 -7.28
C HIS A 193 31.75 16.68 -7.90
N ASP A 194 32.60 15.77 -7.41
CA ASP A 194 32.52 14.34 -7.72
C ASP A 194 31.37 13.71 -6.92
N CYS A 195 30.15 13.82 -7.46
CA CYS A 195 28.93 13.43 -6.79
C CYS A 195 28.88 11.91 -6.58
N ARG A 196 28.99 11.47 -5.34
CA ARG A 196 28.72 10.08 -4.97
C ARG A 196 27.22 9.92 -4.87
N GLY A 197 26.64 8.96 -5.56
CA GLY A 197 25.20 8.77 -5.61
C GLY A 197 24.74 8.17 -6.92
N GLU A 198 23.45 8.31 -7.21
CA GLU A 198 22.88 7.77 -8.45
C GLU A 198 22.99 8.79 -9.58
N HIS A 199 23.78 8.47 -10.62
CA HIS A 199 23.73 9.20 -11.89
C HIS A 199 22.44 8.82 -12.63
N LEU A 200 21.41 9.64 -12.51
CA LEU A 200 20.02 9.22 -12.76
C LEU A 200 19.77 8.74 -14.19
N ILE A 201 20.48 9.27 -15.19
CA ILE A 201 20.32 8.88 -16.60
C ILE A 201 20.76 7.43 -16.88
N GLU A 202 21.63 6.85 -16.04
CA GLU A 202 22.20 5.52 -16.24
C GLU A 202 21.28 4.38 -15.78
N PHE A 203 20.19 4.71 -15.08
CA PHE A 203 19.31 3.72 -14.44
C PHE A 203 18.22 3.18 -15.38
N SER A 204 18.45 3.18 -16.70
CA SER A 204 17.54 2.52 -17.63
C SER A 204 17.51 1.00 -17.40
N PRO A 205 16.33 0.34 -17.38
CA PRO A 205 14.99 0.88 -17.64
C PRO A 205 14.24 1.39 -16.40
N HIS A 206 14.81 1.23 -15.19
CA HIS A 206 14.17 1.59 -13.92
C HIS A 206 13.64 3.02 -13.95
N TYR A 207 14.43 3.98 -14.45
CA TYR A 207 14.10 5.41 -14.50
C TYR A 207 13.60 5.88 -15.86
N ASN A 208 13.11 4.97 -16.72
CA ASN A 208 12.36 5.38 -17.91
C ASN A 208 11.23 6.35 -17.54
N TYR A 209 10.51 6.02 -16.45
CA TYR A 209 9.53 6.87 -15.79
C TYR A 209 9.56 6.62 -14.28
N GLY A 210 9.33 7.66 -13.48
CA GLY A 210 9.22 7.54 -12.04
C GLY A 210 8.69 8.79 -11.36
N MET A 211 8.62 8.73 -10.04
CA MET A 211 8.25 9.83 -9.16
C MET A 211 9.16 9.86 -7.95
N PHE A 212 9.60 11.05 -7.57
CA PHE A 212 10.35 11.28 -6.35
C PHE A 212 9.42 11.14 -5.14
N THR A 213 9.94 10.51 -4.07
CA THR A 213 9.29 10.56 -2.75
C THR A 213 10.03 11.54 -1.85
N ASP A 214 9.38 12.00 -0.78
CA ASP A 214 10.05 12.77 0.27
C ASP A 214 10.58 11.91 1.43
N PHE A 215 10.87 10.62 1.19
CA PHE A 215 11.54 9.79 2.20
C PHE A 215 12.86 10.44 2.62
N ASN A 216 13.13 10.41 3.94
CA ASN A 216 14.30 11.04 4.56
C ASN A 216 14.48 12.51 4.16
N ARG A 217 13.38 13.29 4.21
CA ARG A 217 13.34 14.72 3.85
C ARG A 217 14.33 15.59 4.62
N GLU A 218 14.59 15.25 5.88
CA GLU A 218 15.56 15.97 6.72
C GLU A 218 17.01 15.65 6.33
N CYS A 219 17.22 14.81 5.31
CA CYS A 219 18.52 14.45 4.76
C CYS A 219 19.47 13.89 5.83
N VAL A 220 18.93 13.09 6.78
CA VAL A 220 19.75 12.49 7.82
C VAL A 220 20.66 11.45 7.18
N TYR A 221 21.96 11.71 7.25
CA TYR A 221 22.98 10.85 6.63
C TYR A 221 22.85 9.39 7.11
N ASP A 222 23.14 8.44 6.21
CA ASP A 222 23.07 6.99 6.42
C ASP A 222 21.67 6.42 6.76
N MET A 223 20.61 7.24 6.77
CA MET A 223 19.23 6.77 6.98
C MET A 223 18.55 6.27 5.69
N GLY A 224 19.24 6.38 4.56
CA GLY A 224 18.74 5.99 3.24
C GLY A 224 18.45 7.17 2.33
N SER A 225 18.75 6.97 1.05
CA SER A 225 18.53 7.92 -0.03
C SER A 225 17.88 7.24 -1.24
N ALA A 226 17.54 8.03 -2.26
CA ALA A 226 17.06 7.56 -3.56
C ALA A 226 15.87 6.58 -3.52
N ILE A 227 14.97 6.73 -2.54
CA ILE A 227 13.76 5.89 -2.45
C ILE A 227 12.67 6.48 -3.33
N PHE A 228 12.50 5.93 -4.53
CA PHE A 228 11.56 6.42 -5.53
C PHE A 228 10.43 5.42 -5.85
N PHE A 229 9.48 5.88 -6.67
CA PHE A 229 8.46 5.03 -7.28
C PHE A 229 8.67 4.99 -8.80
N HIS A 230 9.09 3.87 -9.37
CA HIS A 230 9.62 3.84 -10.74
C HIS A 230 9.27 2.55 -11.52
N CYS A 231 9.78 2.40 -12.74
CA CYS A 231 9.56 1.23 -13.60
C CYS A 231 10.30 -0.02 -13.10
N PHE A 232 9.85 -1.21 -13.49
CA PHE A 232 10.58 -2.44 -13.25
C PHE A 232 11.98 -2.42 -13.86
N GLY A 233 12.90 -3.07 -13.14
CA GLY A 233 14.18 -3.50 -13.66
C GLY A 233 14.17 -4.95 -14.17
N PRO A 234 15.33 -5.48 -14.56
CA PRO A 234 15.47 -6.89 -14.96
C PRO A 234 15.26 -7.88 -13.80
N ARG A 235 15.28 -7.41 -12.55
CA ARG A 235 15.13 -8.24 -11.35
C ARG A 235 13.77 -8.00 -10.69
N PRO A 236 13.16 -9.03 -10.05
CA PRO A 236 11.85 -8.90 -9.41
C PRO A 236 11.92 -8.31 -7.99
N TYR A 237 12.72 -7.26 -7.82
CA TYR A 237 12.92 -6.51 -6.57
C TYR A 237 13.67 -5.19 -6.83
N THR A 238 13.68 -4.30 -5.84
CA THR A 238 14.46 -3.04 -5.85
C THR A 238 15.54 -3.02 -4.76
N GLY A 239 16.37 -1.97 -4.74
CA GLY A 239 17.27 -1.67 -3.62
C GLY A 239 16.57 -0.98 -2.42
N GLY A 240 15.28 -0.67 -2.52
CA GLY A 240 14.53 0.08 -1.50
C GLY A 240 13.35 0.86 -2.09
N CYS A 241 13.37 1.16 -3.38
CA CYS A 241 12.27 1.77 -4.12
C CYS A 241 11.00 0.90 -4.16
N VAL A 242 9.94 1.48 -4.71
CA VAL A 242 8.76 0.75 -5.19
C VAL A 242 8.83 0.71 -6.71
N ALA A 243 8.58 -0.44 -7.32
CA ALA A 243 8.58 -0.57 -8.78
C ALA A 243 7.28 -1.18 -9.31
N VAL A 244 6.85 -0.75 -10.50
CA VAL A 244 5.69 -1.27 -11.26
C VAL A 244 6.06 -1.40 -12.74
N SER A 245 5.20 -2.03 -13.57
CA SER A 245 5.47 -2.13 -15.01
C SER A 245 5.53 -0.73 -15.66
N GLU A 246 6.31 -0.56 -16.73
CA GLU A 246 6.38 0.74 -17.43
C GLU A 246 5.00 1.22 -17.89
N LYS A 247 4.16 0.30 -18.38
CA LYS A 247 2.77 0.57 -18.77
C LYS A 247 1.91 1.07 -17.60
N ASP A 248 2.10 0.51 -16.41
CA ASP A 248 1.38 0.96 -15.21
C ASP A 248 1.94 2.30 -14.71
N MET A 249 3.26 2.49 -14.75
CA MET A 249 3.91 3.73 -14.37
C MET A 249 3.44 4.90 -15.22
N ILE A 250 3.32 4.73 -16.54
CA ILE A 250 2.74 5.74 -17.45
C ILE A 250 1.32 6.10 -17.01
N ARG A 251 0.47 5.09 -16.76
CA ARG A 251 -0.92 5.31 -16.31
C ARG A 251 -1.00 6.00 -14.95
N ILE A 252 -0.05 5.72 -14.05
CA ILE A 252 0.08 6.39 -12.76
C ILE A 252 0.46 7.85 -12.97
N LEU A 253 1.48 8.13 -13.76
CA LEU A 253 1.93 9.50 -14.02
C LEU A 253 0.81 10.36 -14.63
N GLN A 254 0.07 9.82 -15.60
CA GLN A 254 -1.04 10.52 -16.25
C GLN A 254 -2.23 10.80 -15.31
N LYS A 255 -2.35 10.04 -14.22
CA LYS A 255 -3.48 10.16 -13.28
C LYS A 255 -3.10 10.87 -11.99
N THR A 256 -1.82 10.93 -11.66
CA THR A 256 -1.37 11.47 -10.37
C THR A 256 -1.28 12.99 -10.44
N GLU A 257 -1.73 13.65 -9.37
CA GLU A 257 -1.86 15.10 -9.24
C GLU A 257 -1.05 15.61 -8.02
N PRO A 258 -0.75 16.92 -7.95
CA PRO A 258 -0.19 17.53 -6.74
C PRO A 258 -1.04 17.24 -5.51
N GLY A 259 -0.39 16.90 -4.40
CA GLY A 259 -1.07 16.50 -3.14
C GLY A 259 -1.09 14.99 -2.90
N ALA A 260 -0.69 14.17 -3.88
CA ALA A 260 -0.60 12.73 -3.72
C ALA A 260 0.34 12.28 -2.58
N ARG A 261 -0.03 11.17 -1.93
CA ARG A 261 0.81 10.47 -0.94
C ARG A 261 0.99 9.02 -1.34
N ILE A 262 2.16 8.45 -1.07
CA ILE A 262 2.41 7.01 -1.13
C ILE A 262 2.44 6.42 0.28
N CYS A 263 1.61 5.41 0.53
CA CYS A 263 1.45 4.74 1.83
C CYS A 263 1.94 3.29 1.73
N ILE A 264 3.02 2.97 2.44
CA ILE A 264 3.71 1.70 2.32
C ILE A 264 3.59 0.93 3.63
N TYR A 265 2.85 -0.18 3.58
CA TYR A 265 2.60 -1.01 4.76
C TYR A 265 2.37 -2.47 4.40
N ARG A 266 2.58 -3.35 5.38
CA ARG A 266 2.11 -4.74 5.29
C ARG A 266 0.59 -4.78 5.13
N MET A 267 0.13 -5.69 4.26
CA MET A 267 -1.28 -5.97 4.02
C MET A 267 -2.04 -6.28 5.31
#